data_AF-A0A9D2GR61-F1
#
_entry.id   AF-A0A9D2GR61-F1
#
_cell.length_a   1.000
_cell.length_b   1.000
_cell.length_c   1.000
_cell.angle_alpha   90.00
_cell.angle_beta   90.00
_cell.angle_gamma   90.00
#
_symmetry.space_group_name_H-M   'P 1'
#
loop_
_entity.id
_entity.type
_entity.pdbx_description
1 polymer ?
#
loop_
_entity_poly.entity_id
_entity_poly.type
_entity_poly.pdbx_seq_one_letter_code
_entity_poly.pdbx_strand_id
1 'polypeptide(L)'
;MVTIVSAPDRVSFADGLAPVVISADRSFLFTLKVHTSEEDLLRERYEPFGGKVEIDVSEVICKEFESDEGLPEADASQYLNGNRLSVLFTADDGEQPVNGTFDVLRGGVRSGMSASEYIKSHWLTRQPQVKEVTAMQPEWLACYHVGTDRGRIVARFYPVSGGYKDVVLVSGIGSRCHCSSVRFQQLWDLLPDEEKYGVVDVFLADGTGTRRTYMQRYVCVDGRAGDRIFVFRNSLGGFDTLRCSGGRSASPETDYEPARLGDKLRPGNIECVQVFSQSTGLLTSSQRRWILELLESPEIYCFDGGIPRRIVLTESDMSDNSAEPASSVTFSYRFADSDDVVPEMDMEDLPCLPVRPPEIPEMLKVLDADGNPVRELTLLDEEDGATVVYVRSGLPWKIER
;
A
#
# COMPACT_ATOMS: atom_id res chain seq x y z
N MET A 1 10.66 41.50 28.82
CA MET A 1 11.07 40.12 29.13
C MET A 1 10.09 39.18 28.46
N VAL A 2 10.59 38.36 27.56
CA VAL A 2 9.81 37.36 26.85
C VAL A 2 9.71 36.07 27.67
N THR A 3 8.53 35.45 27.74
CA THR A 3 8.30 34.19 28.45
C THR A 3 7.34 33.29 27.68
N ILE A 4 7.56 31.97 27.75
CA ILE A 4 6.67 30.96 27.14
C ILE A 4 5.52 30.70 28.12
N VAL A 5 4.29 30.99 27.71
CA VAL A 5 3.08 30.72 28.50
C VAL A 5 2.60 29.29 28.26
N SER A 6 2.56 28.88 26.99
CA SER A 6 2.24 27.52 26.57
C SER A 6 2.84 27.22 25.20
N ALA A 7 3.03 25.94 24.90
CA ALA A 7 3.53 25.44 23.64
C ALA A 7 2.90 24.06 23.39
N PRO A 8 3.00 23.50 22.16
CA PRO A 8 2.64 22.11 21.90
C PRO A 8 3.22 21.13 22.92
N ASP A 9 2.50 20.04 23.14
CA ASP A 9 3.01 18.92 23.91
C ASP A 9 4.28 18.37 23.27
N ARG A 10 5.16 17.78 24.10
CA ARG A 10 6.45 17.22 23.67
C ARG A 10 6.35 16.31 22.45
N VAL A 11 5.25 15.56 22.33
CA VAL A 11 4.87 14.85 21.10
C VAL A 11 3.44 15.25 20.77
N SER A 12 3.24 15.80 19.58
CA SER A 12 1.95 16.28 19.07
C SER A 12 1.71 15.73 17.66
N PHE A 13 0.46 15.73 17.23
CA PHE A 13 0.08 15.50 15.83
C PHE A 13 0.04 16.84 15.08
N ALA A 14 0.31 16.82 13.77
CA ALA A 14 0.26 18.00 12.92
C ALA A 14 -1.17 18.57 12.85
N ASP A 15 -2.15 17.69 12.68
CA ASP A 15 -3.55 18.09 12.69
C ASP A 15 -3.99 18.34 14.14
N GLY A 16 -4.43 19.57 14.42
CA GLY A 16 -4.82 19.98 15.77
C GLY A 16 -3.65 20.35 16.67
N LEU A 17 -2.49 20.71 16.09
CA LEU A 17 -1.35 21.23 16.83
C LEU A 17 -1.72 22.51 17.60
N ALA A 18 -1.42 22.55 18.90
CA ALA A 18 -1.68 23.73 19.72
C ALA A 18 -0.76 24.91 19.34
N PRO A 19 -1.22 26.16 19.46
CA PRO A 19 -0.37 27.31 19.17
C PRO A 19 0.71 27.52 20.24
N VAL A 20 1.78 28.22 19.87
CA VAL A 20 2.78 28.72 20.81
C VAL A 20 2.28 30.05 21.38
N VAL A 21 2.16 30.15 22.69
CA VAL A 21 1.72 31.38 23.37
C VAL A 21 2.88 32.01 24.11
N ILE A 22 3.24 33.23 23.71
CA ILE A 22 4.34 34.00 24.27
C ILE A 22 3.78 35.21 25.01
N SER A 23 4.25 35.46 26.23
CA SER A 23 4.01 36.70 26.96
C SER A 23 5.22 37.61 26.81
N ALA A 24 4.98 38.85 26.37
CA ALA A 24 6.02 39.85 26.16
C ALA A 24 5.46 41.27 26.28
N ASP A 25 6.29 42.20 26.78
CA ASP A 25 5.92 43.63 26.91
C ASP A 25 6.47 44.51 25.77
N ARG A 26 7.32 43.94 24.91
CA ARG A 26 7.99 44.63 23.80
C ARG A 26 8.01 43.72 22.57
N SER A 27 8.33 44.29 21.40
CA SER A 27 8.48 43.50 20.18
C SER A 27 9.56 42.44 20.33
N PHE A 28 9.33 41.24 19.82
CA PHE A 28 10.29 40.15 19.81
C PHE A 28 10.36 39.50 18.42
N LEU A 29 11.50 38.87 18.11
CA LEU A 29 11.67 38.03 16.94
C LEU A 29 11.31 36.59 17.32
N PHE A 30 10.40 35.98 16.57
CA PHE A 30 10.09 34.57 16.66
C PHE A 30 10.72 33.82 15.49
N THR A 31 11.43 32.73 15.79
CA THR A 31 12.03 31.85 14.80
C THR A 31 11.57 30.42 15.06
N LEU A 32 11.15 29.72 14.02
CA LEU A 32 10.78 28.31 14.00
C LEU A 32 11.68 27.57 13.01
N LYS A 33 12.19 26.39 13.38
CA LYS A 33 13.00 25.56 12.48
C LYS A 33 12.86 24.06 12.77
N VAL A 34 13.10 23.24 11.76
CA VAL A 34 13.33 21.80 11.96
C VAL A 34 14.75 21.61 12.49
N HIS A 35 14.94 20.76 13.50
CA HIS A 35 16.24 20.52 14.14
C HIS A 35 17.34 20.12 13.15
N THR A 36 16.98 19.44 12.07
CA THR A 36 17.90 18.94 11.05
C THR A 36 18.08 19.90 9.88
N SER A 37 17.35 21.01 9.85
CA SER A 37 17.43 22.04 8.80
C SER A 37 18.18 23.26 9.31
N GLU A 38 18.97 23.86 8.42
CA GLU A 38 19.61 25.17 8.63
C GLU A 38 18.67 26.33 8.23
N GLU A 39 17.58 26.03 7.53
CA GLU A 39 16.60 27.03 7.09
C GLU A 39 15.52 27.24 8.16
N ASP A 40 15.20 28.52 8.40
CA ASP A 40 14.12 28.92 9.29
C ASP A 40 12.78 28.67 8.56
N LEU A 41 11.91 27.82 9.12
CA LEU A 41 10.56 27.59 8.62
C LEU A 41 9.68 28.84 8.74
N LEU A 42 9.87 29.59 9.83
CA LEU A 42 9.18 30.83 10.11
C LEU A 42 10.16 31.78 10.80
N ARG A 43 10.19 33.04 10.37
CA ARG A 43 10.99 34.09 11.00
C ARG A 43 10.27 35.42 10.93
N GLU A 44 9.62 35.81 12.01
CA GLU A 44 8.73 36.96 12.04
C GLU A 44 8.90 37.80 13.30
N ARG A 45 8.64 39.10 13.18
CA ARG A 45 8.64 40.02 14.32
C ARG A 45 7.21 40.24 14.79
N TYR A 46 6.97 40.02 16.08
CA TYR A 46 5.67 40.20 16.71
C TYR A 46 5.67 41.43 17.61
N GLU A 47 4.56 42.16 17.62
CA GLU A 47 4.31 43.30 18.50
C GLU A 47 3.14 42.97 19.45
N PRO A 48 3.40 42.71 20.74
CA PRO A 48 2.36 42.23 21.65
C PRO A 48 1.31 43.32 21.94
N PHE A 49 0.06 43.07 21.58
CA PHE A 49 -1.09 43.87 21.99
C PHE A 49 -1.79 43.18 23.17
N GLY A 50 -1.70 43.76 24.37
CA GLY A 50 -2.26 43.15 25.60
C GLY A 50 -1.33 42.14 26.29
N GLY A 51 -0.03 42.16 25.98
CA GLY A 51 1.00 41.42 26.71
C GLY A 51 1.16 39.93 26.35
N LYS A 52 0.34 39.41 25.42
CA LYS A 52 0.41 38.03 24.92
C LYS A 52 0.27 37.99 23.40
N VAL A 53 0.95 37.02 22.80
CA VAL A 53 0.88 36.71 21.36
C VAL A 53 0.66 35.21 21.22
N GLU A 54 -0.34 34.84 20.42
CA GLU A 54 -0.62 33.46 20.03
C GLU A 54 -0.12 33.25 18.60
N ILE A 55 0.77 32.29 18.42
CA ILE A 55 1.43 32.00 17.15
C ILE A 55 1.02 30.60 16.72
N ASP A 56 0.15 30.52 15.72
CA ASP A 56 -0.22 29.26 15.09
C ASP A 56 0.86 28.86 14.08
N VAL A 57 1.48 27.71 14.32
CA VAL A 57 2.56 27.15 13.49
C VAL A 57 2.10 25.93 12.70
N SER A 58 0.81 25.55 12.80
CA SER A 58 0.27 24.32 12.20
C SER A 58 0.42 24.30 10.68
N GLU A 59 0.01 25.37 9.98
CA GLU A 59 0.06 25.44 8.52
C GLU A 59 1.50 25.30 7.98
N VAL A 60 2.45 25.99 8.62
CA VAL A 60 3.87 25.94 8.25
C VAL A 60 4.43 24.53 8.44
N ILE A 61 4.09 23.87 9.55
CA ILE A 61 4.55 22.51 9.84
C ILE A 61 3.87 21.48 8.92
N CYS A 62 2.60 21.66 8.58
CA CYS A 62 1.89 20.78 7.65
C CYS A 62 2.50 20.79 6.25
N LYS A 63 2.95 21.96 5.76
CA LYS A 63 3.63 22.06 4.46
C LYS A 63 4.92 21.26 4.39
N GLU A 64 5.67 21.16 5.47
CA GLU A 64 6.88 20.33 5.53
C GLU A 64 6.57 18.83 5.32
N PHE A 65 5.36 18.42 5.68
CA PHE A 65 4.85 17.09 5.42
C PHE A 65 4.33 16.92 3.98
N GLU A 66 4.16 17.94 3.16
CA GLU A 66 3.65 17.75 1.78
C GLU A 66 4.68 17.14 0.82
N SER A 67 5.93 16.94 1.27
CA SER A 67 6.98 16.27 0.50
C SER A 67 6.59 14.83 0.10
N ASP A 68 6.80 14.52 -1.19
CA ASP A 68 6.51 13.22 -1.79
C ASP A 68 7.62 12.20 -1.44
N GLU A 69 7.43 11.46 -0.35
CA GLU A 69 8.35 10.39 0.05
C GLU A 69 8.13 9.07 -0.71
N GLY A 70 7.06 8.97 -1.51
CA GLY A 70 6.66 7.72 -2.15
C GLY A 70 6.21 6.63 -1.18
N LEU A 71 5.89 5.45 -1.72
CA LEU A 71 5.53 4.27 -0.92
C LEU A 71 6.75 3.69 -0.19
N PRO A 72 6.56 3.13 1.03
CA PRO A 72 7.55 2.27 1.65
C PRO A 72 7.86 1.07 0.75
N GLU A 73 9.07 0.54 0.82
CA GLU A 73 9.38 -0.70 0.10
C GLU A 73 8.48 -1.84 0.62
N ALA A 74 7.92 -2.63 -0.29
CA ALA A 74 6.91 -3.65 0.03
C ALA A 74 7.40 -4.72 1.02
N ASP A 75 8.70 -5.01 1.03
CA ASP A 75 9.32 -6.04 1.87
C ASP A 75 10.22 -5.46 2.97
N ALA A 76 10.28 -4.13 3.11
CA ALA A 76 11.14 -3.50 4.08
C ALA A 76 10.43 -3.26 5.42
N SER A 77 11.18 -3.50 6.48
CA SER A 77 10.94 -2.84 7.76
C SER A 77 11.84 -1.61 7.81
N GLN A 78 11.24 -0.42 7.78
CA GLN A 78 11.96 0.85 7.62
C GLN A 78 11.44 1.93 8.55
N TYR A 79 12.28 2.95 8.76
CA TYR A 79 11.84 4.19 9.37
C TYR A 79 11.02 5.01 8.37
N LEU A 80 9.92 5.59 8.85
CA LEU A 80 9.19 6.62 8.10
C LEU A 80 9.78 7.98 8.48
N ASN A 81 10.89 8.36 7.86
CA ASN A 81 11.64 9.54 8.28
C ASN A 81 10.83 10.83 8.11
N GLY A 82 10.03 11.00 7.05
CA GLY A 82 9.15 12.14 6.85
C GLY A 82 7.79 12.04 7.54
N ASN A 83 7.62 11.13 8.51
CA ASN A 83 6.45 11.10 9.39
C ASN A 83 6.66 11.79 10.74
N ARG A 84 7.88 12.29 11.02
CA ARG A 84 8.18 13.06 12.22
C ARG A 84 9.08 14.25 11.91
N LEU A 85 8.75 15.39 12.49
CA LEU A 85 9.61 16.57 12.55
C LEU A 85 9.97 16.88 14.00
N SER A 86 11.26 17.09 14.28
CA SER A 86 11.72 17.65 15.55
C SER A 86 11.81 19.15 15.39
N VAL A 87 10.94 19.90 16.06
CA VAL A 87 10.82 21.36 15.89
C VAL A 87 11.52 22.08 17.03
N LEU A 88 12.19 23.18 16.71
CA LEU A 88 12.72 24.15 17.67
C LEU A 88 12.13 25.52 17.39
N PHE A 89 11.81 26.24 18.44
CA PHE A 89 11.45 27.64 18.34
C PHE A 89 12.22 28.49 19.33
N THR A 90 12.43 29.75 18.95
CA THR A 90 13.11 30.76 19.75
C THR A 90 12.30 32.04 19.71
N ALA A 91 12.10 32.67 20.87
CA ALA A 91 11.57 34.03 20.96
C ALA A 91 12.63 34.93 21.61
N ASP A 92 13.01 36.00 20.93
CA ASP A 92 14.12 36.89 21.32
C ASP A 92 13.70 38.37 21.31
N ASP A 93 13.71 39.01 22.48
CA ASP A 93 13.43 40.45 22.65
C ASP A 93 14.72 41.31 22.70
N GLY A 94 15.89 40.72 22.42
CA GLY A 94 17.20 41.37 22.45
C GLY A 94 17.88 41.36 23.82
N GLU A 95 17.25 40.79 24.85
CA GLU A 95 17.84 40.59 26.18
C GLU A 95 18.27 39.13 26.38
N GLN A 96 17.33 38.23 26.67
CA GLN A 96 17.59 36.81 26.85
C GLN A 96 16.57 35.98 26.06
N PRO A 97 17.00 35.21 25.05
CA PRO A 97 16.07 34.42 24.25
C PRO A 97 15.51 33.24 25.05
N VAL A 98 14.23 32.96 24.84
CA VAL A 98 13.57 31.74 25.33
C VAL A 98 13.45 30.73 24.20
N ASN A 99 13.72 29.47 24.50
CA ASN A 99 13.72 28.39 23.51
C ASN A 99 12.75 27.28 23.93
N GLY A 100 12.13 26.63 22.96
CA GLY A 100 11.34 25.43 23.17
C GLY A 100 11.53 24.43 22.04
N THR A 101 11.13 23.18 22.32
CA THR A 101 11.20 22.09 21.34
C THR A 101 10.07 21.11 21.56
N PHE A 102 9.57 20.54 20.46
CA PHE A 102 8.55 19.49 20.45
C PHE A 102 8.71 18.63 19.19
N ASP A 103 8.25 17.38 19.26
CA ASP A 103 8.15 16.48 18.12
C ASP A 103 6.74 16.54 17.54
N VAL A 104 6.63 16.70 16.22
CA VAL A 104 5.35 16.63 15.50
C VAL A 104 5.32 15.38 14.65
N LEU A 105 4.25 14.61 14.79
CA LEU A 105 3.94 13.46 13.95
C LEU A 105 2.96 13.89 12.86
N ARG A 106 3.12 13.35 11.66
CA ARG A 106 2.17 13.54 10.56
C ARG A 106 0.77 13.04 10.95
N GLY A 107 -0.26 13.72 10.46
CA GLY A 107 -1.66 13.32 10.61
C GLY A 107 -2.26 13.80 11.93
N GLY A 108 -3.32 13.11 12.36
CA GLY A 108 -4.19 13.57 13.44
C GLY A 108 -5.08 12.49 14.03
N VAL A 109 -5.39 12.66 15.32
CA VAL A 109 -6.40 11.85 16.01
C VAL A 109 -7.63 12.68 16.31
N ARG A 110 -8.77 12.24 15.77
CA ARG A 110 -10.10 12.67 16.22
C ARG A 110 -10.50 11.88 17.48
N SER A 111 -9.69 11.98 18.53
CA SER A 111 -9.90 11.28 19.80
C SER A 111 -9.80 12.27 20.96
N GLY A 112 -10.37 11.95 22.11
CA GLY A 112 -10.14 12.73 23.34
C GLY A 112 -8.76 12.50 23.98
N MET A 113 -7.88 11.70 23.35
CA MET A 113 -6.53 11.41 23.86
C MET A 113 -5.51 12.37 23.27
N SER A 114 -4.49 12.71 24.07
CA SER A 114 -3.30 13.40 23.56
C SER A 114 -2.50 12.49 22.62
N ALA A 115 -1.69 13.07 21.73
CA ALA A 115 -0.82 12.30 20.84
C ALA A 115 0.10 11.34 21.61
N SER A 116 0.67 11.84 22.72
CA SER A 116 1.53 11.09 23.62
C SER A 116 0.85 9.89 24.30
N GLU A 117 -0.46 9.94 24.52
CA GLU A 117 -1.23 8.82 25.06
C GLU A 117 -1.63 7.83 23.96
N TYR A 118 -2.03 8.34 22.80
CA TYR A 118 -2.47 7.53 21.67
C TYR A 118 -1.36 6.56 21.22
N ILE A 119 -0.17 7.09 20.93
CA ILE A 119 0.97 6.32 20.41
C ILE A 119 1.51 5.25 21.36
N LYS A 120 1.18 5.30 22.66
CA LYS A 120 1.59 4.27 23.64
C LYS A 120 0.85 2.95 23.44
N SER A 121 -0.31 2.97 22.79
CA SER A 121 -1.21 1.81 22.73
C SER A 121 -1.86 1.58 21.37
N HIS A 122 -1.64 2.47 20.40
CA HIS A 122 -2.25 2.39 19.08
C HIS A 122 -1.20 2.34 17.96
N TRP A 123 -1.61 1.70 16.88
CA TRP A 123 -0.95 1.77 15.59
C TRP A 123 -1.36 3.04 14.83
N LEU A 124 -0.52 3.47 13.89
CA LEU A 124 -0.82 4.55 12.93
C LEU A 124 -1.56 3.97 11.71
N THR A 125 -2.66 3.26 11.98
CA THR A 125 -3.51 2.61 10.96
C THR A 125 -4.99 2.83 11.26
N ARG A 126 -5.80 2.83 10.21
CA ARG A 126 -7.26 2.88 10.29
C ARG A 126 -7.91 1.58 9.82
N GLN A 127 -7.08 0.58 9.52
CA GLN A 127 -7.53 -0.74 9.11
C GLN A 127 -8.47 -1.36 10.16
N PRO A 128 -9.45 -2.17 9.73
CA PRO A 128 -10.18 -3.04 10.64
C PRO A 128 -9.21 -3.90 11.44
N GLN A 129 -9.47 -4.09 12.74
CA GLN A 129 -8.57 -4.85 13.61
C GLN A 129 -8.35 -6.31 13.15
N VAL A 130 -9.35 -6.88 12.47
CA VAL A 130 -9.23 -8.17 11.77
C VAL A 130 -9.39 -7.88 10.28
N LYS A 131 -8.37 -8.23 9.49
CA LYS A 131 -8.33 -7.94 8.07
C LYS A 131 -7.98 -9.18 7.26
N GLU A 132 -8.74 -9.42 6.21
CA GLU A 132 -8.43 -10.42 5.20
C GLU A 132 -7.51 -9.83 4.14
N VAL A 133 -6.46 -10.57 3.82
CA VAL A 133 -5.38 -10.15 2.93
C VAL A 133 -4.96 -11.32 2.05
N THR A 134 -4.48 -11.06 0.83
CA THR A 134 -3.88 -12.11 -0.01
C THR A 134 -2.42 -12.35 0.34
N ALA A 135 -1.85 -13.46 -0.13
CA ALA A 135 -0.44 -13.78 0.13
C ALA A 135 0.53 -12.72 -0.42
N MET A 136 0.22 -12.19 -1.61
CA MET A 136 1.12 -11.32 -2.39
C MET A 136 0.87 -9.83 -2.15
N GLN A 137 -0.29 -9.43 -1.59
CA GLN A 137 -0.59 -8.01 -1.45
C GLN A 137 0.40 -7.33 -0.51
N PRO A 138 0.90 -6.14 -0.86
CA PRO A 138 1.71 -5.36 0.05
C PRO A 138 0.88 -4.93 1.25
N GLU A 139 1.46 -5.02 2.44
CA GLU A 139 0.77 -4.68 3.69
C GLU A 139 1.76 -4.12 4.68
N TRP A 140 1.42 -3.01 5.32
CA TRP A 140 2.29 -2.35 6.27
C TRP A 140 1.56 -2.01 7.56
N LEU A 141 2.31 -1.98 8.64
CA LEU A 141 1.83 -1.53 9.93
C LEU A 141 2.82 -0.56 10.55
N ALA A 142 2.37 0.67 10.78
CA ALA A 142 3.19 1.76 11.29
C ALA A 142 2.91 2.05 12.77
N CYS A 143 3.95 2.38 13.54
CA CYS A 143 3.85 2.85 14.91
C CYS A 143 4.85 3.98 15.19
N TYR A 144 4.58 4.74 16.25
CA TYR A 144 5.59 5.55 16.92
C TYR A 144 5.90 4.97 18.29
N HIS A 145 7.13 4.50 18.49
CA HIS A 145 7.56 4.04 19.81
C HIS A 145 8.12 5.21 20.60
N VAL A 146 7.79 5.30 21.90
CA VAL A 146 8.36 6.31 22.80
C VAL A 146 9.19 5.59 23.86
N GLY A 147 10.51 5.70 23.79
CA GLY A 147 11.37 5.14 24.82
C GLY A 147 12.78 4.77 24.33
N THR A 148 13.69 4.65 25.29
CA THR A 148 15.06 4.16 25.09
C THR A 148 15.18 2.65 25.34
N ASP A 149 14.08 2.01 25.69
CA ASP A 149 13.97 0.60 26.06
C ASP A 149 14.05 -0.35 24.86
N ARG A 150 14.22 0.18 23.64
CA ARG A 150 14.41 -0.61 22.41
C ARG A 150 13.22 -1.54 22.14
N GLY A 151 12.08 -0.95 21.77
CA GLY A 151 10.86 -1.66 21.43
C GLY A 151 11.02 -2.68 20.30
N ARG A 152 10.03 -3.57 20.16
CA ARG A 152 10.02 -4.67 19.19
C ARG A 152 8.65 -4.80 18.55
N ILE A 153 8.60 -4.98 17.24
CA ILE A 153 7.37 -5.41 16.55
C ILE A 153 7.41 -6.93 16.46
N VAL A 154 6.36 -7.58 16.97
CA VAL A 154 6.27 -9.04 17.06
C VAL A 154 5.07 -9.50 16.26
N ALA A 155 5.30 -10.49 15.40
CA ALA A 155 4.26 -11.28 14.74
C ALA A 155 4.06 -12.59 15.50
N ARG A 156 2.84 -12.82 15.97
CA ARG A 156 2.41 -14.07 16.55
C ARG A 156 1.63 -14.86 15.52
N PHE A 157 2.22 -15.97 15.10
CA PHE A 157 1.60 -16.91 14.18
C PHE A 157 0.76 -17.91 14.95
N TYR A 158 -0.42 -18.21 14.43
CA TYR A 158 -1.31 -19.25 14.89
C TYR A 158 -1.49 -20.30 13.78
N PRO A 159 -0.61 -21.29 13.69
CA PRO A 159 -0.69 -22.32 12.67
C PRO A 159 -1.97 -23.15 12.75
N VAL A 160 -2.42 -23.69 11.63
CA VAL A 160 -3.56 -24.63 11.58
C VAL A 160 -3.27 -25.91 12.40
N SER A 161 -2.00 -26.30 12.53
CA SER A 161 -1.55 -27.42 13.39
C SER A 161 -1.76 -27.16 14.89
N GLY A 162 -2.03 -25.92 15.29
CA GLY A 162 -2.31 -25.52 16.66
C GLY A 162 -1.12 -24.83 17.36
N GLY A 163 -1.39 -24.25 18.53
CA GLY A 163 -0.40 -23.48 19.28
C GLY A 163 -0.18 -22.07 18.72
N TYR A 164 0.92 -21.44 19.12
CA TYR A 164 1.37 -20.17 18.55
C TYR A 164 2.89 -20.05 18.59
N LYS A 165 3.42 -19.19 17.71
CA LYS A 165 4.86 -18.86 17.64
C LYS A 165 5.05 -17.37 17.47
N ASP A 166 5.92 -16.79 18.29
CA ASP A 166 6.29 -15.38 18.20
C ASP A 166 7.58 -15.23 17.39
N VAL A 167 7.53 -14.36 16.38
CA VAL A 167 8.70 -13.94 15.60
C VAL A 167 8.84 -12.43 15.73
N VAL A 168 10.05 -11.98 16.05
CA VAL A 168 10.37 -10.55 16.11
C VAL A 168 10.63 -10.07 14.68
N LEU A 169 9.71 -9.26 14.14
CA LEU A 169 9.88 -8.65 12.82
C LEU A 169 10.94 -7.55 12.86
N VAL A 170 10.93 -6.77 13.94
CA VAL A 170 11.80 -5.61 14.12
C VAL A 170 12.22 -5.53 15.58
N SER A 171 13.49 -5.24 15.81
CA SER A 171 14.05 -5.03 17.14
C SER A 171 14.77 -3.69 17.22
N GLY A 172 14.93 -3.15 18.43
CA GLY A 172 15.73 -1.93 18.61
C GLY A 172 14.99 -0.65 18.23
N ILE A 173 13.65 -0.66 18.20
CA ILE A 173 12.86 0.51 17.83
C ILE A 173 13.06 1.57 18.92
N GLY A 174 13.67 2.69 18.54
CA GLY A 174 13.83 3.86 19.41
C GLY A 174 12.67 4.85 19.26
N SER A 175 12.87 6.09 19.71
CA SER A 175 11.88 7.17 19.56
C SER A 175 11.73 7.65 18.12
N ARG A 176 11.16 6.83 17.22
CA ARG A 176 10.98 7.11 15.78
C ARG A 176 9.70 6.46 15.26
N CYS A 177 9.19 6.98 14.14
CA CYS A 177 8.17 6.31 13.34
C CYS A 177 8.79 5.10 12.65
N HIS A 178 8.19 3.93 12.86
CA HIS A 178 8.61 2.68 12.23
C HIS A 178 7.45 2.09 11.45
N CYS A 179 7.75 1.54 10.28
CA CYS A 179 6.81 0.83 9.42
C CYS A 179 7.36 -0.57 9.17
N SER A 180 6.57 -1.59 9.47
CA SER A 180 6.96 -2.98 9.22
C SER A 180 6.04 -3.57 8.18
N SER A 181 6.62 -4.19 7.15
CA SER A 181 5.85 -5.03 6.24
C SER A 181 5.31 -6.24 6.98
N VAL A 182 4.03 -6.52 6.73
CA VAL A 182 3.30 -7.68 7.28
C VAL A 182 2.71 -8.51 6.12
N ARG A 183 3.32 -8.42 4.94
CA ARG A 183 2.98 -9.20 3.76
C ARG A 183 3.19 -10.69 4.02
N PHE A 184 2.16 -11.50 3.75
CA PHE A 184 2.17 -12.92 4.08
C PHE A 184 3.31 -13.70 3.43
N GLN A 185 3.67 -13.41 2.17
CA GLN A 185 4.80 -14.08 1.52
C GLN A 185 6.10 -13.93 2.33
N GLN A 186 6.42 -12.70 2.75
CA GLN A 186 7.60 -12.43 3.55
C GLN A 186 7.51 -13.07 4.94
N LEU A 187 6.33 -13.01 5.57
CA LEU A 187 6.11 -13.64 6.87
C LEU A 187 6.27 -15.17 6.81
N TRP A 188 5.85 -15.80 5.72
CA TRP A 188 6.03 -17.23 5.50
C TRP A 188 7.48 -17.65 5.35
N ASP A 189 8.32 -16.80 4.75
CA ASP A 189 9.76 -17.08 4.63
C ASP A 189 10.48 -17.14 6.00
N LEU A 190 9.85 -16.61 7.06
CA LEU A 190 10.34 -16.67 8.43
C LEU A 190 9.95 -17.97 9.17
N LEU A 191 9.13 -18.82 8.53
CA LEU A 191 8.52 -20.00 9.15
C LEU A 191 8.84 -21.29 8.38
N PRO A 192 8.90 -22.44 9.08
CA PRO A 192 8.90 -23.73 8.41
C PRO A 192 7.56 -23.99 7.72
N ASP A 193 7.54 -24.82 6.68
CA ASP A 193 6.36 -25.06 5.81
C ASP A 193 5.10 -25.46 6.58
N GLU A 194 5.26 -26.27 7.63
CA GLU A 194 4.17 -26.79 8.47
C GLU A 194 3.48 -25.70 9.32
N GLU A 195 4.11 -24.53 9.48
CA GLU A 195 3.65 -23.42 10.32
C GLU A 195 3.18 -22.20 9.52
N LYS A 196 3.31 -22.22 8.18
CA LYS A 196 3.00 -21.07 7.32
C LYS A 196 1.52 -20.71 7.36
N TYR A 197 0.64 -21.70 7.30
CA TYR A 197 -0.80 -21.46 7.14
C TYR A 197 -1.48 -21.21 8.49
N GLY A 198 -2.26 -20.13 8.56
CA GLY A 198 -2.98 -19.75 9.77
C GLY A 198 -3.31 -18.27 9.84
N VAL A 199 -3.42 -17.78 11.08
CA VAL A 199 -3.71 -16.37 11.40
C VAL A 199 -2.46 -15.72 11.98
N VAL A 200 -2.24 -14.44 11.69
CA VAL A 200 -1.12 -13.67 12.25
C VAL A 200 -1.64 -12.48 13.04
N ASP A 201 -1.22 -12.37 14.30
CA ASP A 201 -1.46 -11.19 15.14
C ASP A 201 -0.15 -10.39 15.28
N VAL A 202 -0.19 -9.10 14.97
CA VAL A 202 0.96 -8.21 15.08
C VAL A 202 0.75 -7.23 16.24
N PHE A 203 1.74 -7.10 17.11
CA PHE A 203 1.73 -6.17 18.25
C PHE A 203 3.11 -5.56 18.50
N LEU A 204 3.12 -4.35 19.06
CA LEU A 204 4.33 -3.72 19.58
C LEU A 204 4.54 -4.20 21.02
N ALA A 205 5.76 -4.63 21.32
CA ALA A 205 6.24 -4.96 22.64
C ALA A 205 7.36 -4.02 23.08
N ASP A 206 7.46 -3.77 24.37
CA ASP A 206 8.51 -2.95 24.94
C ASP A 206 9.83 -3.72 25.12
N GLY A 207 10.85 -3.06 25.67
CA GLY A 207 12.15 -3.68 25.93
C GLY A 207 12.09 -4.95 26.79
N THR A 208 11.09 -5.06 27.65
CA THR A 208 10.86 -6.21 28.55
C THR A 208 10.00 -7.31 27.92
N GLY A 209 9.44 -7.08 26.74
CA GLY A 209 8.53 -8.00 26.05
C GLY A 209 7.06 -7.80 26.43
N THR A 210 6.73 -6.75 27.19
CA THR A 210 5.35 -6.43 27.54
C THR A 210 4.66 -5.78 26.35
N ARG A 211 3.52 -6.35 25.94
CA ARG A 211 2.69 -5.81 24.85
C ARG A 211 2.20 -4.40 25.19
N ARG A 212 2.38 -3.47 24.26
CA ARG A 212 1.96 -2.07 24.36
C ARG A 212 0.72 -1.76 23.54
N THR A 213 0.67 -2.26 22.31
CA THR A 213 -0.48 -2.01 21.42
C THR A 213 -1.53 -3.11 21.49
N TYR A 214 -2.72 -2.83 20.96
CA TYR A 214 -3.65 -3.88 20.60
C TYR A 214 -3.08 -4.78 19.48
N MET A 215 -3.59 -6.00 19.38
CA MET A 215 -3.22 -6.94 18.32
C MET A 215 -3.96 -6.59 17.03
N GLN A 216 -3.21 -6.36 15.96
CA GLN A 216 -3.73 -6.25 14.60
C GLN A 216 -3.68 -7.62 13.95
N ARG A 217 -4.83 -8.16 13.55
CA ARG A 217 -4.97 -9.53 13.04
C ARG A 217 -5.09 -9.54 11.52
N TYR A 218 -4.26 -10.36 10.89
CA TYR A 218 -4.31 -10.63 9.46
C TYR A 218 -4.66 -12.09 9.19
N VAL A 219 -5.57 -12.30 8.25
CA VAL A 219 -6.02 -13.62 7.79
C VAL A 219 -5.71 -13.73 6.30
N CYS A 220 -4.88 -14.71 5.94
CA CYS A 220 -4.56 -14.96 4.54
C CYS A 220 -5.76 -15.63 3.86
N VAL A 221 -6.20 -15.07 2.74
CA VAL A 221 -7.27 -15.59 1.89
C VAL A 221 -6.83 -15.61 0.44
N ASP A 222 -7.46 -16.46 -0.37
CA ASP A 222 -7.17 -16.50 -1.79
C ASP A 222 -7.60 -15.18 -2.47
N GLY A 223 -6.77 -14.73 -3.41
CA GLY A 223 -7.10 -13.62 -4.31
C GLY A 223 -8.08 -14.08 -5.38
N ARG A 224 -8.93 -13.17 -5.85
CA ARG A 224 -9.80 -13.42 -7.00
C ARG A 224 -9.22 -12.75 -8.23
N ALA A 225 -9.44 -13.37 -9.40
CA ALA A 225 -9.14 -12.74 -10.67
C ALA A 225 -9.94 -11.42 -10.78
N GLY A 226 -9.24 -10.32 -11.04
CA GLY A 226 -9.82 -8.97 -11.07
C GLY A 226 -9.78 -8.21 -9.75
N ASP A 227 -9.34 -8.80 -8.64
CA ASP A 227 -9.08 -8.05 -7.40
C ASP A 227 -8.05 -6.94 -7.68
N ARG A 228 -8.31 -5.75 -7.14
CA ARG A 228 -7.40 -4.59 -7.27
C ARG A 228 -6.94 -4.13 -5.90
N ILE A 229 -5.66 -3.78 -5.83
CA ILE A 229 -5.02 -3.35 -4.59
C ILE A 229 -4.73 -1.85 -4.69
N PHE A 230 -5.24 -1.12 -3.71
CA PHE A 230 -5.02 0.30 -3.54
C PHE A 230 -4.24 0.53 -2.25
N VAL A 231 -3.21 1.35 -2.29
CA VAL A 231 -2.44 1.74 -1.10
C VAL A 231 -2.55 3.23 -0.94
N PHE A 232 -2.85 3.70 0.25
CA PHE A 232 -3.09 5.12 0.50
C PHE A 232 -2.56 5.54 1.86
N ARG A 233 -2.24 6.83 1.97
CA ARG A 233 -1.85 7.41 3.25
C ARG A 233 -3.09 7.72 4.08
N ASN A 234 -3.17 7.15 5.28
CA ASN A 234 -4.28 7.36 6.21
C ASN A 234 -4.12 8.65 7.03
N SER A 235 -5.18 9.05 7.74
CA SER A 235 -5.19 10.27 8.57
C SER A 235 -4.19 10.24 9.75
N LEU A 236 -3.59 9.10 10.08
CA LEU A 236 -2.60 8.96 11.16
C LEU A 236 -1.16 9.02 10.63
N GLY A 237 -1.00 9.29 9.33
CA GLY A 237 0.27 9.41 8.64
C GLY A 237 0.87 8.09 8.13
N GLY A 238 0.30 6.93 8.52
CA GLY A 238 0.72 5.62 8.03
C GLY A 238 0.11 5.28 6.66
N PHE A 239 0.53 4.15 6.09
CA PHE A 239 -0.05 3.61 4.86
C PHE A 239 -0.96 2.43 5.15
N ASP A 240 -2.13 2.42 4.51
CA ASP A 240 -3.10 1.34 4.57
C ASP A 240 -3.32 0.76 3.17
N THR A 241 -3.47 -0.57 3.08
CA THR A 241 -3.76 -1.25 1.81
C THR A 241 -5.21 -1.71 1.74
N LEU A 242 -5.99 -1.25 0.75
CA LEU A 242 -7.34 -1.72 0.46
C LEU A 242 -7.34 -2.72 -0.71
N ARG A 243 -7.97 -3.89 -0.51
CA ARG A 243 -8.32 -4.81 -1.59
C ARG A 243 -9.76 -4.57 -2.03
N CYS A 244 -9.97 -4.23 -3.29
CA CYS A 244 -11.28 -4.12 -3.92
C CYS A 244 -11.57 -5.38 -4.73
N SER A 245 -12.70 -6.02 -4.46
CA SER A 245 -13.16 -7.22 -5.17
C SER A 245 -14.31 -6.96 -6.15
N GLY A 246 -14.76 -5.71 -6.24
CA GLY A 246 -15.75 -5.29 -7.22
C GLY A 246 -15.12 -5.05 -8.59
N GLY A 247 -15.97 -4.97 -9.62
CA GLY A 247 -15.53 -4.74 -10.98
C GLY A 247 -14.83 -3.38 -11.18
N ARG A 248 -13.89 -3.35 -12.12
CA ARG A 248 -13.28 -2.15 -12.69
C ARG A 248 -13.83 -1.95 -14.11
N SER A 249 -14.14 -0.72 -14.46
CA SER A 249 -14.43 -0.32 -15.84
C SER A 249 -13.50 0.82 -16.24
N ALA A 250 -13.12 0.86 -17.52
CA ALA A 250 -12.31 1.93 -18.08
C ALA A 250 -13.14 2.65 -19.15
N SER A 251 -13.30 3.97 -18.98
CA SER A 251 -13.99 4.84 -19.92
C SER A 251 -13.04 5.93 -20.36
N PRO A 252 -12.56 5.92 -21.63
CA PRO A 252 -11.78 7.02 -22.15
C PRO A 252 -12.70 8.23 -22.42
N GLU A 253 -12.33 9.38 -21.88
CA GLU A 253 -12.94 10.67 -22.20
C GLU A 253 -12.07 11.34 -23.28
N THR A 254 -12.65 11.72 -24.41
CA THR A 254 -11.89 12.33 -25.51
C THR A 254 -12.49 13.67 -25.89
N ASP A 255 -11.74 14.74 -25.64
CA ASP A 255 -12.06 16.08 -26.06
C ASP A 255 -11.42 16.37 -27.42
N TYR A 256 -12.28 16.68 -28.40
CA TYR A 256 -11.87 17.05 -29.75
C TYR A 256 -11.93 18.57 -29.90
N GLU A 257 -10.79 19.23 -29.98
CA GLU A 257 -10.73 20.64 -30.35
C GLU A 257 -10.57 20.78 -31.86
N PRO A 258 -11.60 21.17 -32.64
CA PRO A 258 -11.48 21.28 -34.08
C PRO A 258 -10.70 22.54 -34.47
N ALA A 259 -9.64 22.37 -35.26
CA ALA A 259 -8.88 23.49 -35.83
C ALA A 259 -9.41 23.85 -37.24
N ARG A 260 -9.56 25.15 -37.52
CA ARG A 260 -9.87 25.65 -38.87
C ARG A 260 -8.58 26.01 -39.62
N LEU A 261 -8.41 25.41 -40.80
CA LEU A 261 -7.37 25.80 -41.75
C LEU A 261 -8.03 26.15 -43.09
N GLY A 262 -8.21 27.44 -43.35
CA GLY A 262 -9.00 27.93 -44.49
C GLY A 262 -10.48 27.55 -44.35
N ASP A 263 -11.08 27.02 -45.42
CA ASP A 263 -12.51 26.62 -45.47
C ASP A 263 -12.79 25.19 -44.99
N LYS A 264 -11.79 24.50 -44.42
CA LYS A 264 -11.91 23.11 -43.95
C LYS A 264 -11.69 23.00 -42.44
N LEU A 265 -12.59 22.31 -41.77
CA LEU A 265 -12.42 21.83 -40.39
C LEU A 265 -11.49 20.60 -40.41
N ARG A 266 -10.50 20.58 -39.53
CA ARG A 266 -9.67 19.41 -39.25
C ARG A 266 -9.70 19.10 -37.75
N PRO A 267 -9.45 17.85 -37.34
CA PRO A 267 -9.12 17.56 -35.95
C PRO A 267 -7.91 18.42 -35.55
N GLY A 268 -8.05 19.23 -34.51
CA GLY A 268 -6.96 20.00 -33.91
C GLY A 268 -6.33 19.18 -32.79
N ASN A 269 -6.26 19.76 -31.59
CA ASN A 269 -5.79 19.01 -30.42
C ASN A 269 -6.82 17.94 -30.04
N ILE A 270 -6.35 16.73 -29.74
CA ILE A 270 -7.18 15.63 -29.26
C ILE A 270 -6.60 15.25 -27.91
N GLU A 271 -7.32 15.58 -26.85
CA GLU A 271 -6.96 15.17 -25.50
C GLU A 271 -7.83 13.97 -25.16
N CYS A 272 -7.20 12.82 -24.96
CA CYS A 272 -7.88 11.63 -24.46
C CYS A 272 -7.36 11.36 -23.06
N VAL A 273 -8.26 11.21 -22.10
CA VAL A 273 -7.94 10.92 -20.71
C VAL A 273 -8.65 9.64 -20.31
N GLN A 274 -7.89 8.66 -19.85
CA GLN A 274 -8.47 7.40 -19.41
C GLN A 274 -8.97 7.52 -17.97
N VAL A 275 -10.29 7.36 -17.78
CA VAL A 275 -10.93 7.37 -16.47
C VAL A 275 -11.32 5.95 -16.08
N PHE A 276 -10.94 5.53 -14.88
CA PHE A 276 -11.29 4.23 -14.34
C PHE A 276 -12.33 4.37 -13.26
N SER A 277 -13.36 3.53 -13.29
CA SER A 277 -14.36 3.42 -12.22
C SER A 277 -14.23 2.07 -11.54
N GLN A 278 -14.03 2.09 -10.23
CA GLN A 278 -13.77 0.91 -9.40
C GLN A 278 -14.85 0.76 -8.33
N SER A 279 -15.45 -0.43 -8.28
CA SER A 279 -16.31 -0.84 -7.17
C SER A 279 -15.49 -1.57 -6.10
N THR A 280 -15.70 -1.26 -4.83
CA THR A 280 -14.99 -1.92 -3.72
C THR A 280 -15.40 -3.37 -3.52
N GLY A 281 -16.57 -3.77 -4.03
CA GLY A 281 -17.27 -4.97 -3.58
C GLY A 281 -18.01 -4.73 -2.26
N LEU A 282 -18.59 -5.79 -1.69
CA LEU A 282 -19.37 -5.70 -0.44
C LEU A 282 -18.46 -5.40 0.75
N LEU A 283 -18.84 -4.38 1.52
CA LEU A 283 -18.10 -3.91 2.69
C LEU A 283 -18.85 -4.21 3.97
N THR A 284 -18.09 -4.56 5.00
CA THR A 284 -18.57 -4.57 6.39
C THR A 284 -18.69 -3.13 6.92
N SER A 285 -19.44 -2.95 8.01
CA SER A 285 -19.63 -1.62 8.63
C SER A 285 -18.32 -0.98 9.12
N SER A 286 -17.31 -1.77 9.50
CA SER A 286 -15.98 -1.26 9.86
C SER A 286 -15.19 -0.81 8.62
N GLN A 287 -15.25 -1.58 7.53
CA GLN A 287 -14.59 -1.24 6.27
C GLN A 287 -15.18 0.01 5.62
N ARG A 288 -16.49 0.28 5.78
CA ARG A 288 -17.10 1.53 5.29
C ARG A 288 -16.46 2.79 5.87
N ARG A 289 -16.23 2.80 7.19
CA ARG A 289 -15.54 3.92 7.87
C ARG A 289 -14.10 4.05 7.41
N TRP A 290 -13.44 2.93 7.16
CA TRP A 290 -12.06 2.90 6.66
C TRP A 290 -11.95 3.40 5.21
N ILE A 291 -12.96 3.20 4.36
CA ILE A 291 -12.93 3.71 2.98
C ILE A 291 -12.94 5.23 2.90
N LEU A 292 -13.55 5.92 3.87
CA LEU A 292 -13.46 7.38 3.93
C LEU A 292 -12.01 7.86 4.01
N GLU A 293 -11.13 7.09 4.65
CA GLU A 293 -9.70 7.40 4.71
C GLU A 293 -9.02 7.31 3.33
N LEU A 294 -9.48 6.41 2.45
CA LEU A 294 -9.00 6.37 1.05
C LEU A 294 -9.56 7.55 0.25
N LEU A 295 -10.83 7.88 0.43
CA LEU A 295 -11.49 8.97 -0.31
C LEU A 295 -10.94 10.37 0.07
N GLU A 296 -10.53 10.54 1.32
CA GLU A 296 -9.92 11.78 1.84
C GLU A 296 -8.38 11.77 1.73
N SER A 297 -7.78 10.70 1.20
CA SER A 297 -6.33 10.57 1.16
C SER A 297 -5.69 11.49 0.12
N PRO A 298 -4.64 12.26 0.48
CA PRO A 298 -3.89 13.07 -0.48
C PRO A 298 -2.96 12.23 -1.39
N GLU A 299 -2.71 10.97 -1.02
CA GLU A 299 -1.70 10.13 -1.66
C GLU A 299 -2.22 8.70 -1.80
N ILE A 300 -2.54 8.31 -3.03
CA ILE A 300 -3.15 7.02 -3.36
C ILE A 300 -2.40 6.38 -4.52
N TYR A 301 -2.19 5.08 -4.42
CA TYR A 301 -1.54 4.25 -5.41
C TYR A 301 -2.44 3.07 -5.77
N CYS A 302 -2.55 2.77 -7.06
CA CYS A 302 -3.15 1.54 -7.57
C CYS A 302 -2.03 0.60 -8.00
N PHE A 303 -2.07 -0.66 -7.57
CA PHE A 303 -1.19 -1.70 -8.07
C PHE A 303 -1.79 -2.29 -9.34
N ASP A 304 -1.15 -2.00 -10.46
CA ASP A 304 -1.49 -2.55 -11.78
C ASP A 304 -0.27 -3.30 -12.32
N GLY A 305 -0.45 -4.56 -12.74
CA GLY A 305 0.67 -5.44 -13.09
C GLY A 305 1.70 -5.67 -11.97
N GLY A 306 1.32 -5.43 -10.70
CA GLY A 306 2.21 -5.50 -9.54
C GLY A 306 3.07 -4.26 -9.31
N ILE A 307 2.92 -3.22 -10.13
CA ILE A 307 3.67 -1.96 -10.01
C ILE A 307 2.74 -0.89 -9.38
N PRO A 308 3.19 -0.19 -8.32
CA PRO A 308 2.41 0.92 -7.78
C PRO A 308 2.44 2.11 -8.72
N ARG A 309 1.26 2.58 -9.13
CA ARG A 309 1.10 3.82 -9.91
C ARG A 309 0.25 4.81 -9.13
N ARG A 310 0.69 6.07 -9.08
CA ARG A 310 -0.03 7.12 -8.36
C ARG A 310 -1.34 7.41 -9.08
N ILE A 311 -2.41 7.60 -8.32
CA ILE A 311 -3.73 7.93 -8.85
C ILE A 311 -4.29 9.19 -8.19
N VAL A 312 -5.21 9.84 -8.91
CA VAL A 312 -6.00 10.97 -8.42
C VAL A 312 -7.46 10.58 -8.52
N LEU A 313 -8.19 10.67 -7.41
CA LEU A 313 -9.64 10.47 -7.40
C LEU A 313 -10.33 11.64 -8.09
N THR A 314 -11.34 11.33 -8.90
CA THR A 314 -12.12 12.31 -9.66
C THR A 314 -13.53 12.43 -9.11
N GLU A 315 -14.15 11.30 -8.82
CA GLU A 315 -15.50 11.22 -8.28
C GLU A 315 -15.61 10.06 -7.29
N SER A 316 -16.54 10.16 -6.35
CA SER A 316 -16.93 9.04 -5.51
C SER A 316 -18.42 9.08 -5.24
N ASP A 317 -19.06 7.91 -5.32
CA ASP A 317 -20.46 7.72 -4.97
C ASP A 317 -20.53 6.76 -3.77
N MET A 318 -20.91 7.33 -2.64
CA MET A 318 -21.20 6.61 -1.41
C MET A 318 -22.64 6.93 -1.00
N SER A 319 -23.52 5.93 -1.11
CA SER A 319 -24.83 5.97 -0.48
C SER A 319 -24.80 5.22 0.85
N ASP A 320 -24.91 5.94 1.96
CA ASP A 320 -25.02 5.35 3.30
C ASP A 320 -26.51 5.13 3.64
N ASN A 321 -27.04 3.99 3.21
CA ASN A 321 -28.36 3.56 3.66
C ASN A 321 -28.19 2.70 4.93
N SER A 322 -28.52 3.27 6.09
CA SER A 322 -28.40 2.60 7.39
C SER A 322 -29.24 1.32 7.52
N ALA A 323 -30.15 1.05 6.58
CA ALA A 323 -30.95 -0.16 6.53
C ALA A 323 -30.25 -1.36 5.86
N GLU A 324 -29.17 -1.13 5.09
CA GLU A 324 -28.46 -2.20 4.38
C GLU A 324 -27.12 -2.56 5.05
N PRO A 325 -26.94 -3.80 5.52
CA PRO A 325 -25.75 -4.22 6.27
C PRO A 325 -24.50 -4.38 5.40
N ALA A 326 -24.67 -4.58 4.09
CA ALA A 326 -23.58 -4.67 3.12
C ALA A 326 -23.84 -3.72 1.96
N SER A 327 -22.89 -2.85 1.67
CA SER A 327 -22.95 -1.93 0.53
C SER A 327 -21.57 -1.86 -0.11
N SER A 328 -21.56 -1.57 -1.40
CA SER A 328 -20.36 -1.25 -2.16
C SER A 328 -20.24 0.24 -2.31
N VAL A 329 -19.00 0.75 -2.30
CA VAL A 329 -18.69 2.12 -2.70
C VAL A 329 -18.07 2.06 -4.09
N THR A 330 -18.39 3.03 -4.93
CA THR A 330 -17.78 3.18 -6.25
C THR A 330 -17.03 4.49 -6.30
N PHE A 331 -15.81 4.48 -6.81
CA PHE A 331 -15.01 5.68 -7.00
C PHE A 331 -14.34 5.66 -8.36
N SER A 332 -14.17 6.85 -8.94
CA SER A 332 -13.52 7.06 -10.22
C SER A 332 -12.16 7.71 -10.02
N TYR A 333 -11.16 7.28 -10.80
CA TYR A 333 -9.80 7.77 -10.69
C TYR A 333 -9.09 7.84 -12.04
N ARG A 334 -8.01 8.63 -12.08
CA ARG A 334 -7.06 8.74 -13.20
C ARG A 334 -5.65 8.46 -12.67
N PHE A 335 -4.75 7.96 -13.53
CA PHE A 335 -3.34 7.86 -13.15
C PHE A 335 -2.70 9.25 -13.16
N ALA A 336 -1.83 9.56 -12.19
CA ALA A 336 -1.20 10.88 -12.09
C ALA A 336 -0.23 11.14 -13.25
N ASP A 337 0.35 10.07 -13.78
CA ASP A 337 1.33 10.04 -14.87
C ASP A 337 0.69 9.97 -16.27
N SER A 338 -0.65 10.04 -16.39
CA SER A 338 -1.34 9.95 -17.68
C SER A 338 -1.33 11.28 -18.45
N ASP A 339 -0.16 11.73 -18.89
CA ASP A 339 -0.03 12.51 -20.12
C ASP A 339 0.01 11.58 -21.37
N ASP A 340 0.32 10.29 -21.17
CA ASP A 340 0.45 9.31 -22.26
C ASP A 340 -0.77 8.37 -22.35
N VAL A 341 -1.53 8.53 -23.43
CA VAL A 341 -2.61 7.62 -23.86
C VAL A 341 -1.99 6.42 -24.55
N VAL A 342 -1.45 5.49 -23.78
CA VAL A 342 -1.22 4.13 -24.27
C VAL A 342 -2.36 3.28 -23.69
N PRO A 343 -3.37 2.90 -24.50
CA PRO A 343 -4.35 1.93 -24.02
C PRO A 343 -3.61 0.69 -23.53
N GLU A 344 -3.85 0.31 -22.27
CA GLU A 344 -3.36 -0.94 -21.69
C GLU A 344 -3.81 -2.08 -22.63
N MET A 345 -2.88 -2.57 -23.45
CA MET A 345 -3.09 -3.80 -24.21
C MET A 345 -2.92 -4.93 -23.21
N ASP A 346 -3.98 -5.70 -23.01
CA ASP A 346 -3.92 -6.93 -22.22
C ASP A 346 -2.95 -7.90 -22.91
N MET A 347 -1.73 -7.93 -22.40
CA MET A 347 -0.64 -8.81 -22.84
C MET A 347 -0.58 -10.03 -21.93
N GLU A 348 -1.69 -10.43 -21.29
CA GLU A 348 -1.80 -11.75 -20.70
C GLU A 348 -1.44 -12.80 -21.78
N ASP A 349 -0.63 -13.79 -21.39
CA ASP A 349 -0.32 -14.92 -22.27
C ASP A 349 -1.63 -15.48 -22.80
N LEU A 350 -1.75 -15.54 -24.13
CA LEU A 350 -2.93 -16.12 -24.77
C LEU A 350 -3.22 -17.46 -24.09
N PRO A 351 -4.47 -17.73 -23.68
CA PRO A 351 -4.81 -19.03 -23.12
C PRO A 351 -4.29 -20.07 -24.09
N CYS A 352 -3.61 -21.10 -23.59
CA CYS A 352 -3.05 -22.16 -24.41
C CYS A 352 -4.16 -22.58 -25.37
N LEU A 353 -4.06 -22.19 -26.65
CA LEU A 353 -5.01 -22.67 -27.64
C LEU A 353 -4.93 -24.18 -27.51
N PRO A 354 -6.07 -24.91 -27.45
CA PRO A 354 -6.00 -26.35 -27.50
C PRO A 354 -5.33 -26.68 -28.84
N VAL A 355 -4.02 -26.92 -28.78
CA VAL A 355 -3.27 -27.47 -29.88
C VAL A 355 -3.96 -28.81 -30.05
N ARG A 356 -4.79 -28.92 -31.09
CA ARG A 356 -5.23 -30.24 -31.53
C ARG A 356 -3.92 -31.02 -31.65
N PRO A 357 -3.78 -32.16 -30.94
CA PRO A 357 -2.62 -33.01 -31.16
C PRO A 357 -2.49 -33.14 -32.68
N PRO A 358 -1.28 -32.99 -33.27
CA PRO A 358 -1.12 -33.35 -34.67
C PRO A 358 -1.77 -34.71 -34.81
N GLU A 359 -2.72 -34.86 -35.74
CA GLU A 359 -3.35 -36.14 -36.01
C GLU A 359 -2.21 -37.14 -36.13
N ILE A 360 -2.04 -37.99 -35.12
CA ILE A 360 -1.01 -39.02 -35.15
C ILE A 360 -1.43 -39.85 -36.35
N PRO A 361 -0.66 -39.88 -37.46
CA PRO A 361 -1.04 -40.69 -38.59
C PRO A 361 -1.19 -42.10 -38.05
N GLU A 362 -2.37 -42.70 -38.23
CA GLU A 362 -2.72 -44.03 -37.74
C GLU A 362 -1.51 -44.95 -37.89
N MET A 363 -0.85 -45.28 -36.78
CA MET A 363 0.27 -46.18 -36.80
C MET A 363 -0.27 -47.55 -37.19
N LEU A 364 0.04 -47.97 -38.43
CA LEU A 364 -0.25 -49.29 -38.96
C LEU A 364 0.14 -50.36 -37.94
N LYS A 365 -0.84 -51.13 -37.47
CA LYS A 365 -0.59 -52.26 -36.57
C LYS A 365 -0.23 -53.48 -37.43
N VAL A 366 0.98 -53.99 -37.23
CA VAL A 366 1.40 -55.26 -37.84
C VAL A 366 1.00 -56.39 -36.90
N LEU A 367 0.12 -57.27 -37.38
CA LEU A 367 -0.36 -58.43 -36.64
C LEU A 367 0.22 -59.72 -37.26
N ASP A 368 0.50 -60.71 -36.41
CA ASP A 368 0.81 -62.07 -36.86
C ASP A 368 -0.44 -62.80 -37.35
N ALA A 369 -0.27 -64.02 -37.88
CA ALA A 369 -1.37 -64.85 -38.40
C ALA A 369 -2.46 -65.17 -37.35
N ASP A 370 -2.13 -65.07 -36.06
CA ASP A 370 -3.03 -65.33 -34.93
C ASP A 370 -3.65 -64.03 -34.36
N GLY A 371 -3.37 -62.88 -34.97
CA GLY A 371 -3.94 -61.58 -34.60
C GLY A 371 -3.22 -60.88 -33.44
N ASN A 372 -2.03 -61.33 -33.05
CA ASN A 372 -1.26 -60.70 -31.98
C ASN A 372 -0.31 -59.62 -32.53
N PRO A 373 -0.07 -58.53 -31.78
CA PRO A 373 0.84 -57.46 -32.20
C PRO A 373 2.30 -57.93 -32.20
N VAL A 374 2.97 -57.79 -33.35
CA VAL A 374 4.38 -58.14 -33.51
C VAL A 374 5.25 -57.09 -32.80
N ARG A 375 6.00 -57.49 -31.76
CA ARG A 375 6.74 -56.57 -30.88
C ARG A 375 8.20 -56.31 -31.29
N GLU A 376 8.77 -57.09 -32.20
CA GLU A 376 10.14 -56.90 -32.69
C GLU A 376 10.12 -56.63 -34.19
N LEU A 377 10.24 -55.35 -34.55
CA LEU A 377 10.50 -54.88 -35.92
C LEU A 377 11.95 -54.42 -35.95
N THR A 378 12.81 -55.16 -36.66
CA THR A 378 14.19 -54.70 -36.89
C THR A 378 14.21 -53.90 -38.18
N LEU A 379 14.43 -52.59 -38.06
CA LEU A 379 14.69 -51.71 -39.20
C LEU A 379 16.09 -52.03 -39.75
N LEU A 380 16.20 -52.31 -41.05
CA LEU A 380 17.47 -52.34 -41.76
C LEU A 380 17.44 -51.17 -42.76
N ASP A 381 18.53 -50.40 -42.73
CA ASP A 381 18.79 -49.06 -43.30
C ASP A 381 17.88 -48.48 -44.40
N GLU A 382 17.73 -47.15 -44.32
CA GLU A 382 17.13 -46.30 -45.33
C GLU A 382 18.00 -46.24 -46.60
N GLU A 383 17.41 -46.63 -47.74
CA GLU A 383 17.84 -46.11 -49.05
C GLU A 383 16.66 -45.35 -49.69
N ASP A 384 16.94 -44.15 -50.18
CA ASP A 384 16.07 -43.32 -51.03
C ASP A 384 14.68 -42.94 -50.49
N GLY A 385 14.63 -42.44 -49.24
CA GLY A 385 13.51 -41.59 -48.77
C GLY A 385 12.15 -42.27 -48.66
N ALA A 386 12.09 -43.60 -48.75
CA ALA A 386 10.92 -44.41 -48.48
C ALA A 386 11.23 -45.41 -47.37
N THR A 387 10.50 -45.35 -46.25
CA THR A 387 10.62 -46.32 -45.16
C THR A 387 10.02 -47.66 -45.61
N VAL A 388 10.85 -48.59 -46.08
CA VAL A 388 10.41 -49.96 -46.41
C VAL A 388 10.59 -50.86 -45.19
N VAL A 389 9.48 -51.30 -44.59
CA VAL A 389 9.51 -52.21 -43.44
C VAL A 389 9.51 -53.65 -43.94
N TYR A 390 10.63 -54.37 -43.77
CA TYR A 390 10.71 -55.81 -44.03
C TYR A 390 10.45 -56.60 -42.74
N VAL A 391 9.31 -57.29 -42.68
CA VAL A 391 9.01 -58.20 -41.57
C VAL A 391 9.71 -59.54 -41.83
N ARG A 392 10.80 -59.81 -41.10
CA ARG A 392 11.50 -61.10 -41.17
C ARG A 392 10.77 -62.13 -40.28
N SER A 393 9.56 -62.47 -40.67
CA SER A 393 8.77 -63.52 -40.04
C SER A 393 8.85 -64.78 -40.92
N GLY A 394 9.24 -65.91 -40.34
CA GLY A 394 9.08 -67.22 -40.98
C GLY A 394 7.60 -67.65 -41.13
N LEU A 395 6.66 -66.77 -40.77
CA LEU A 395 5.22 -66.97 -40.75
C LEU A 395 4.50 -65.84 -41.53
N PRO A 396 3.32 -66.12 -42.12
CA PRO A 396 2.51 -65.11 -42.81
C PRO A 396 2.03 -64.00 -41.86
N TRP A 397 1.92 -62.77 -42.36
CA TRP A 397 1.52 -61.57 -41.60
C TRP A 397 0.54 -60.72 -42.42
N LYS A 398 -0.20 -59.83 -41.75
CA LYS A 398 -1.17 -58.91 -42.38
C LYS A 398 -1.05 -57.51 -41.77
N ILE A 399 -1.26 -56.50 -42.61
CA ILE A 399 -1.33 -55.09 -42.21
C ILE A 399 -2.79 -54.67 -42.18
N GLU A 400 -3.26 -54.13 -41.05
CA GLU A 400 -4.57 -53.52 -40.92
C GLU A 400 -4.42 -52.03 -40.66
N ARG A 401 -5.31 -51.26 -41.29
CA ARG A 401 -5.42 -49.81 -41.12
C ARG A 401 -6.24 -49.51 -39.88
#